data_AF-A0A355CBS4-F1
#
_entry.id   AF-A0A355CBS4-F1
#
_cell.length_a   1.000
_cell.length_b   1.000
_cell.length_c   1.000
_cell.angle_alpha   90.00
_cell.angle_beta   90.00
_cell.angle_gamma   90.00
#
_symmetry.space_group_name_H-M   'P 1'
#
loop_
_entity.id
_entity.type
_entity.pdbx_description
1 polymer ?
#
loop_
_entity_poly.entity_id
_entity_poly.type
_entity_poly.pdbx_seq_one_letter_code
_entity_poly.pdbx_strand_id
1 'polypeptide(L)'
;MDKMFCFQCQEAAKNEGCTVKGVCGKTTEVANLQDLLLFLCKGISHYTVPLRKYGIEIPQINKFITDSLFMTITNANFDKSRFTTRLLMAFEMRNAARERLANTGTDIEGITFDGALWVGETEVEITEKAFEVGVLTTKDEDVRSLR
;
A
#
# COMPACT_ATOMS: atom_id res chain seq x y z
N MET A 1 10.96 -1.11 18.73
CA MET A 1 11.67 0.09 18.23
C MET A 1 11.12 0.32 16.85
N ASP A 2 10.35 1.38 16.72
CA ASP A 2 9.60 1.73 15.52
C ASP A 2 10.60 2.10 14.42
N LYS A 3 10.88 1.15 13.53
CA LYS A 3 11.83 1.31 12.43
C LYS A 3 11.07 1.50 11.13
N MET A 4 11.52 2.44 10.31
CA MET A 4 11.12 2.57 8.92
C MET A 4 12.17 1.88 8.02
N PHE A 5 11.84 1.67 6.75
CA PHE A 5 12.84 1.46 5.72
C PHE A 5 12.41 2.10 4.41
N CYS A 6 13.15 3.10 3.94
CA CYS A 6 12.84 3.78 2.69
C CYS A 6 14.13 4.10 1.91
N PHE A 7 14.18 3.66 0.66
CA PHE A 7 15.34 3.80 -0.24
C PHE A 7 14.98 4.30 -1.65
N GLN A 8 13.77 4.86 -1.84
CA GLN A 8 13.26 5.18 -3.19
C GLN A 8 13.94 6.38 -3.88
N CYS A 9 14.67 7.21 -3.13
CA CYS A 9 15.31 8.40 -3.67
C CYS A 9 16.83 8.29 -3.63
N GLN A 10 17.48 9.06 -4.51
CA GLN A 10 18.94 9.09 -4.62
C GLN A 10 19.64 9.56 -3.33
N GLU A 11 18.98 10.40 -2.53
CA GLU A 11 19.51 10.93 -1.27
C GLU A 11 19.33 9.98 -0.06
N ALA A 12 18.92 8.73 -0.28
CA ALA A 12 18.74 7.77 0.80
C ALA A 12 20.02 7.63 1.66
N ALA A 13 19.85 7.52 2.98
CA ALA A 13 20.96 7.47 3.92
C ALA A 13 21.98 6.38 3.55
N LYS A 14 23.26 6.75 3.48
CA LYS A 14 24.39 5.90 3.09
C LYS A 14 24.27 5.25 1.71
N ASN A 15 23.35 5.70 0.86
CA ASN A 15 22.98 5.00 -0.37
C ASN A 15 22.50 3.55 -0.13
N GLU A 16 21.96 3.27 1.07
CA GLU A 16 21.43 1.96 1.47
C GLU A 16 19.94 2.05 1.82
N GLY A 17 19.56 3.02 2.64
CA GLY A 17 18.17 3.19 3.08
C GLY A 17 18.03 4.00 4.37
N CYS A 18 16.97 4.79 4.46
CA CYS A 18 16.62 5.54 5.67
C CYS A 18 15.90 4.62 6.68
N THR A 19 16.40 4.53 7.90
CA THR A 19 15.90 3.57 8.93
C THR A 19 15.31 4.19 10.19
N VAL A 20 15.54 5.50 10.41
CA VAL A 20 15.07 6.24 11.60
C VAL A 20 14.28 7.48 11.22
N LYS A 21 14.76 8.22 10.22
CA LYS A 21 14.06 9.35 9.60
C LYS A 21 14.58 9.48 8.17
N GLY A 22 13.72 9.87 7.24
CA GLY A 22 14.13 10.17 5.87
C GLY A 22 15.04 11.40 5.82
N VAL A 23 16.06 11.38 4.95
CA VAL A 23 16.89 12.57 4.64
C VAL A 23 16.01 13.72 4.14
N CYS A 24 14.95 13.40 3.39
CA CYS A 24 13.90 14.33 2.95
C CYS A 24 12.99 14.86 4.08
N GLY A 25 13.21 14.46 5.34
CA GLY A 25 12.40 14.87 6.49
C GLY A 25 11.22 13.96 6.83
N LYS A 26 10.91 12.95 6.00
CA LYS A 26 9.81 11.99 6.24
C LYS A 26 10.00 11.26 7.58
N THR A 27 8.99 11.29 8.45
CA THR A 27 9.03 10.59 9.74
C THR A 27 8.78 9.10 9.58
N THR A 28 9.12 8.30 10.60
CA THR A 28 8.86 6.84 10.61
C THR A 28 7.38 6.54 10.42
N GLU A 29 6.50 7.28 11.09
CA GLU A 29 5.05 7.04 11.03
C GLU A 29 4.54 7.29 9.62
N VAL A 30 4.93 8.40 8.99
CA VAL A 30 4.51 8.70 7.61
C VAL A 30 5.10 7.69 6.62
N ALA A 31 6.34 7.25 6.81
CA ALA A 31 6.95 6.23 5.97
C ALA A 31 6.17 4.91 6.03
N ASN A 32 5.82 4.45 7.22
CA ASN A 32 5.12 3.18 7.40
C ASN A 32 3.66 3.26 6.93
N LEU A 33 3.00 4.41 7.07
CA LEU A 33 1.67 4.61 6.49
C LEU A 33 1.70 4.64 4.95
N GLN A 34 2.77 5.15 4.34
CA GLN A 34 2.97 5.03 2.89
C GLN A 34 3.14 3.56 2.47
N ASP A 35 3.93 2.78 3.21
CA ASP A 35 4.08 1.34 2.96
C ASP A 35 2.74 0.59 3.07
N LEU A 36 1.95 0.87 4.11
CA LEU A 36 0.62 0.29 4.28
C LEU A 36 -0.35 0.68 3.15
N LEU A 37 -0.29 1.94 2.68
CA LEU A 37 -1.12 2.37 1.56
C LEU A 37 -0.76 1.61 0.28
N LEU A 38 0.52 1.41 0.00
CA LEU A 38 0.98 0.61 -1.15
C LEU A 38 0.57 -0.86 -1.01
N PHE A 39 0.65 -1.42 0.20
CA PHE A 39 0.19 -2.77 0.51
C PHE A 39 -1.31 -2.94 0.21
N LEU A 40 -2.16 -2.00 0.63
CA LEU A 40 -3.59 -2.02 0.32
C LEU A 40 -3.86 -1.79 -1.18
N CYS A 41 -3.09 -0.93 -1.87
CA CYS A 41 -3.21 -0.76 -3.32
C CYS A 41 -2.89 -2.05 -4.09
N LYS A 42 -1.90 -2.83 -3.64
CA LYS A 42 -1.64 -4.18 -4.15
C LYS A 42 -2.85 -5.08 -3.89
N GLY A 43 -3.43 -5.03 -2.69
CA GLY A 43 -4.65 -5.74 -2.32
C GLY A 43 -5.86 -5.43 -3.22
N ILE A 44 -6.11 -4.16 -3.52
CA ILE A 44 -7.14 -3.74 -4.48
C ILE A 44 -6.85 -4.33 -5.87
N SER A 45 -5.58 -4.33 -6.29
CA SER A 45 -5.14 -4.83 -7.59
C SER A 45 -5.37 -6.34 -7.76
N HIS A 46 -5.36 -7.11 -6.68
CA HIS A 46 -5.75 -8.53 -6.72
C HIS A 46 -7.20 -8.75 -7.16
N TYR A 47 -8.09 -7.77 -7.00
CA TYR A 47 -9.47 -7.85 -7.50
C TYR A 47 -9.63 -7.18 -8.87
N THR A 48 -9.01 -6.02 -9.09
CA THR A 48 -9.19 -5.27 -10.34
C THR A 48 -8.46 -5.88 -11.54
N VAL A 49 -7.34 -6.57 -11.33
CA VAL A 49 -6.63 -7.24 -12.43
C VAL A 49 -7.45 -8.40 -13.02
N PRO A 50 -8.03 -9.33 -12.23
CA PRO A 50 -8.95 -10.34 -12.76
C PRO A 50 -10.18 -9.75 -13.44
N LEU A 51 -10.76 -8.66 -12.91
CA LEU A 51 -11.93 -7.99 -13.52
C LEU A 51 -11.69 -7.57 -14.98
N ARG A 52 -10.46 -7.20 -15.34
CA ARG A 52 -10.10 -6.82 -16.72
C ARG A 52 -10.27 -7.97 -17.72
N LYS A 53 -10.18 -9.23 -17.29
CA LYS A 53 -10.47 -10.40 -18.15
C LYS A 53 -11.91 -10.42 -18.64
N TYR A 54 -12.81 -9.76 -17.91
CA TYR A 54 -14.23 -9.60 -18.24
C TYR A 54 -14.53 -8.24 -18.90
N GLY A 55 -13.51 -7.44 -19.24
CA GLY A 55 -13.68 -6.08 -19.76
C GLY A 55 -14.26 -5.09 -18.73
N ILE A 56 -14.20 -5.41 -17.44
CA ILE A 56 -14.74 -4.57 -16.37
C ILE A 56 -13.62 -3.71 -15.80
N GLU A 57 -13.76 -2.39 -15.92
CA GLU A 57 -12.94 -1.41 -15.24
C GLU A 57 -13.77 -0.55 -14.28
N ILE A 58 -13.13 -0.08 -13.22
CA ILE A 58 -13.74 0.82 -12.23
C ILE A 58 -12.89 2.10 -12.21
N PRO A 59 -13.21 3.13 -13.01
CA PRO A 59 -12.37 4.31 -13.19
C PRO A 59 -12.01 5.04 -11.89
N GLN A 60 -12.92 5.03 -10.92
CA GLN A 60 -12.72 5.62 -9.59
C GLN A 60 -11.59 4.91 -8.84
N ILE A 61 -11.50 3.58 -8.93
CA ILE A 61 -10.43 2.79 -8.32
C ILE A 61 -9.12 3.00 -9.08
N ASN A 62 -9.15 3.06 -10.41
CA ASN A 62 -7.97 3.37 -11.22
C ASN A 62 -7.37 4.72 -10.79
N LYS A 63 -8.20 5.77 -10.70
CA LYS A 63 -7.77 7.09 -10.21
C LYS A 63 -7.27 7.03 -8.77
N PHE A 64 -7.97 6.29 -7.90
CA PHE A 64 -7.55 6.12 -6.51
C PHE A 64 -6.13 5.54 -6.41
N ILE A 65 -5.84 4.47 -7.16
CA ILE A 65 -4.52 3.84 -7.17
C ILE A 65 -3.46 4.82 -7.69
N THR A 66 -3.70 5.51 -8.80
CA THR A 66 -2.73 6.48 -9.37
C THR A 66 -2.42 7.61 -8.39
N ASP A 67 -3.44 8.22 -7.80
CA ASP A 67 -3.28 9.29 -6.82
C ASP A 67 -2.61 8.79 -5.52
N SER A 68 -2.87 7.53 -5.12
CA SER A 68 -2.24 6.89 -3.95
C SER A 68 -0.75 6.61 -4.20
N LEU A 69 -0.38 6.13 -5.39
CA LEU A 69 1.03 6.02 -5.79
C LEU A 69 1.70 7.40 -5.79
N PHE A 70 1.03 8.41 -6.37
CA PHE A 70 1.62 9.74 -6.50
C PHE A 70 1.89 10.40 -5.13
N MET A 71 0.99 10.25 -4.15
CA MET A 71 1.21 10.80 -2.80
C MET A 71 2.34 10.11 -2.02
N THR A 72 2.83 8.95 -2.48
CA THR A 72 3.95 8.23 -1.85
C THR A 72 5.32 8.58 -2.47
N ILE A 73 5.34 9.39 -3.53
CA ILE A 73 6.58 9.89 -4.12
C ILE A 73 7.29 10.85 -3.15
N THR A 74 8.61 10.88 -3.23
CA THR A 74 9.49 11.77 -2.45
C THR A 74 9.03 13.22 -2.57
N ASN A 75 8.89 13.89 -1.42
CA ASN A 75 8.45 15.29 -1.29
C ASN A 75 7.02 15.59 -1.76
N ALA A 76 6.18 14.58 -2.01
CA ALA A 76 4.80 14.80 -2.44
C ALA A 76 3.84 15.11 -1.26
N ASN A 77 3.89 14.33 -0.18
CA ASN A 77 2.98 14.49 0.95
C ASN A 77 3.59 14.00 2.27
N PHE A 78 3.51 14.82 3.31
CA PHE A 78 4.00 14.54 4.67
C PHE A 78 2.88 14.53 5.72
N ASP A 79 1.62 14.75 5.33
CA ASP A 79 0.49 14.86 6.24
C ASP A 79 -0.04 13.47 6.63
N LYS A 80 0.23 13.06 7.87
CA LYS A 80 -0.25 11.81 8.46
C LYS A 80 -1.76 11.63 8.31
N SER A 81 -2.54 12.68 8.55
CA SER A 81 -4.01 12.59 8.54
C SER A 81 -4.54 12.23 7.15
N ARG A 82 -3.89 12.75 6.10
CA ARG A 82 -4.21 12.44 4.70
C ARG A 82 -3.97 10.97 4.38
N PHE A 83 -2.90 10.37 4.90
CA PHE A 83 -2.65 8.94 4.76
C PHE A 83 -3.70 8.12 5.52
N THR A 84 -4.02 8.46 6.77
CA THR A 84 -5.07 7.76 7.53
C THR A 84 -6.41 7.78 6.80
N THR A 85 -6.87 8.95 6.32
CA THR A 85 -8.09 9.04 5.52
C THR A 85 -8.00 8.19 4.25
N ARG A 86 -6.84 8.19 3.58
CA ARG A 86 -6.63 7.41 2.36
C ARG A 86 -6.69 5.90 2.59
N LEU A 87 -6.16 5.43 3.72
CA LEU A 87 -6.21 4.02 4.10
C LEU A 87 -7.64 3.54 4.33
N LEU A 88 -8.46 4.34 5.03
CA LEU A 88 -9.88 4.03 5.20
C LEU A 88 -10.61 3.95 3.85
N MET A 89 -10.35 4.90 2.95
CA MET A 89 -10.88 4.85 1.58
C MET A 89 -10.41 3.62 0.81
N ALA A 90 -9.19 3.10 1.07
CA ALA A 90 -8.68 1.92 0.38
C ALA A 90 -9.52 0.67 0.69
N PHE A 91 -10.02 0.54 1.92
CA PHE A 91 -10.93 -0.56 2.28
C PHE A 91 -12.23 -0.50 1.48
N GLU A 92 -12.84 0.68 1.35
CA GLU A 92 -14.05 0.88 0.55
C GLU A 92 -13.82 0.53 -0.92
N MET A 93 -12.73 1.03 -1.52
CA MET A 93 -12.38 0.73 -2.91
C MET A 93 -12.13 -0.76 -3.12
N ARG A 94 -11.48 -1.42 -2.17
CA ARG A 94 -11.22 -2.85 -2.21
C ARG A 94 -12.51 -3.66 -2.13
N ASN A 95 -13.40 -3.32 -1.19
CA ASN A 95 -14.67 -4.01 -1.00
C ASN A 95 -15.55 -3.91 -2.24
N ALA A 96 -15.61 -2.71 -2.87
CA ALA A 96 -16.30 -2.51 -4.13
C ALA A 96 -15.72 -3.36 -5.28
N ALA A 97 -14.38 -3.44 -5.41
CA ALA A 97 -13.74 -4.30 -6.40
C ALA A 97 -14.00 -5.79 -6.15
N ARG A 98 -13.93 -6.23 -4.89
CA ARG A 98 -14.21 -7.61 -4.47
C ARG A 98 -15.64 -8.02 -4.82
N GLU A 99 -16.62 -7.19 -4.47
CA GLU A 99 -18.03 -7.44 -4.80
C GLU A 99 -18.23 -7.53 -6.32
N ARG A 100 -17.62 -6.61 -7.08
CA ARG A 100 -17.72 -6.62 -8.54
C ARG A 100 -17.13 -7.90 -9.13
N LEU A 101 -16.02 -8.40 -8.60
CA LEU A 101 -15.40 -9.64 -9.06
C LEU A 101 -16.25 -10.87 -8.68
N ALA A 102 -16.80 -10.91 -7.46
CA ALA A 102 -17.69 -12.00 -7.03
C ALA A 102 -18.90 -12.16 -7.96
N ASN A 103 -19.45 -11.04 -8.44
CA ASN A 103 -20.58 -11.03 -9.39
C ASN A 103 -20.25 -11.57 -10.79
N THR A 104 -18.97 -11.82 -11.11
CA THR A 104 -18.56 -12.47 -12.37
C THR A 104 -18.52 -14.00 -12.29
N GLY A 105 -18.75 -14.58 -11.09
CA GLY A 105 -18.57 -16.00 -10.83
C GLY A 105 -17.10 -16.43 -10.71
N THR A 106 -16.16 -15.48 -10.63
CA THR A 106 -14.75 -15.76 -10.33
C THR A 106 -14.62 -16.27 -8.91
N ASP A 107 -13.81 -17.32 -8.71
CA ASP A 107 -13.40 -17.77 -7.38
C ASP A 107 -12.57 -16.69 -6.67
N ILE A 108 -13.19 -16.01 -5.71
CA ILE A 108 -12.53 -15.01 -4.87
C ILE A 108 -11.78 -15.64 -3.68
N GLU A 109 -12.04 -16.91 -3.36
CA GLU A 109 -11.38 -17.61 -2.24
C GLU A 109 -9.91 -17.91 -2.57
N GLY A 110 -9.59 -18.03 -3.87
CA GLY A 110 -8.21 -18.10 -4.35
C GLY A 110 -7.37 -16.82 -4.15
N ILE A 111 -7.98 -15.69 -3.76
CA ILE A 111 -7.28 -14.44 -3.47
C ILE A 111 -6.81 -14.45 -2.00
N THR A 112 -5.54 -14.82 -1.80
CA THR A 112 -4.95 -15.04 -0.48
C THR A 112 -3.94 -13.97 -0.06
N PHE A 113 -3.67 -12.97 -0.92
CA PHE A 113 -2.77 -11.89 -0.55
C PHE A 113 -3.36 -11.09 0.62
N ASP A 114 -2.59 -10.98 1.71
CA ASP A 114 -3.07 -10.41 2.97
C ASP A 114 -3.65 -8.99 2.80
N GLY A 115 -3.07 -8.13 1.96
CA GLY A 115 -3.62 -6.78 1.72
C GLY A 115 -5.00 -6.77 1.02
N ALA A 116 -5.36 -7.86 0.37
CA ALA A 116 -6.69 -8.06 -0.20
C ALA A 116 -7.75 -8.42 0.86
N LEU A 117 -7.34 -8.80 2.08
CA LEU A 117 -8.21 -9.35 3.12
C LEU A 117 -8.18 -8.53 4.41
N TRP A 118 -7.00 -8.09 4.85
CA TRP A 118 -6.77 -7.41 6.12
C TRP A 118 -7.57 -6.10 6.26
N VAL A 119 -8.17 -5.86 7.43
CA VAL A 119 -8.88 -4.62 7.78
C VAL A 119 -8.32 -4.10 9.09
N GLY A 120 -8.24 -2.77 9.23
CA GLY A 120 -7.99 -2.10 10.51
C GLY A 120 -9.07 -1.07 10.76
N GLU A 121 -9.70 -1.11 11.92
CA GLU A 121 -10.79 -0.22 12.33
C GLU A 121 -10.28 0.90 13.23
N THR A 122 -9.15 0.67 13.90
CA THR A 122 -8.55 1.60 14.87
C THR A 122 -7.19 2.11 14.41
N GLU A 123 -6.78 3.28 14.93
CA GLU A 123 -5.45 3.83 14.68
C GLU A 123 -4.32 2.89 15.16
N VAL A 124 -4.58 2.13 16.24
CA VAL A 124 -3.65 1.15 16.79
C VAL A 124 -3.40 0.02 15.80
N GLU A 125 -4.46 -0.62 15.30
CA GLU A 125 -4.35 -1.71 14.31
C GLU A 125 -3.66 -1.25 13.01
N ILE A 126 -4.02 -0.04 12.54
CA ILE A 126 -3.39 0.57 11.36
C ILE A 126 -1.89 0.76 11.60
N THR A 127 -1.52 1.29 12.77
CA THR A 127 -0.13 1.56 13.13
C THR A 127 0.66 0.25 13.24
N GLU A 128 0.13 -0.76 13.94
CA GLU A 128 0.75 -2.07 14.06
C GLU A 128 0.97 -2.71 12.69
N LYS A 129 -0.05 -2.74 11.85
CA LYS A 129 0.08 -3.33 10.51
C LYS A 129 1.09 -2.60 9.64
N ALA A 130 1.17 -1.27 9.76
CA ALA A 130 2.13 -0.46 9.01
C ALA A 130 3.60 -0.85 9.28
N PHE A 131 3.92 -1.38 10.46
CA PHE A 131 5.27 -1.89 10.76
C PHE A 131 5.56 -3.26 10.13
N GLU A 132 4.53 -4.00 9.72
CA GLU A 132 4.66 -5.39 9.26
C GLU A 132 4.72 -5.54 7.74
N VAL A 133 4.35 -4.51 6.96
CA VAL A 133 4.10 -4.64 5.51
C VAL A 133 5.08 -3.88 4.62
N GLY A 134 6.16 -3.34 5.20
CA GLY A 134 7.15 -2.53 4.49
C GLY A 134 8.10 -3.32 3.57
N VAL A 135 9.07 -2.62 2.98
CA VAL A 135 10.01 -3.16 1.98
C VAL A 135 10.78 -4.41 2.47
N LEU A 136 11.21 -4.43 3.74
CA LEU A 136 12.01 -5.52 4.33
C LEU A 136 11.21 -6.80 4.65
N THR A 137 9.92 -6.84 4.31
CA THR A 137 9.13 -8.08 4.32
C THR A 137 9.61 -9.06 3.27
N THR A 138 10.08 -8.55 2.13
CA THR A 138 10.73 -9.38 1.10
C THR A 138 12.16 -9.68 1.56
N LYS A 139 12.42 -10.92 1.98
CA LYS A 139 13.69 -11.33 2.59
C LYS A 139 14.84 -11.45 1.59
N ASP A 140 14.57 -12.15 0.49
CA ASP A 140 15.48 -12.27 -0.64
C ASP A 140 15.76 -10.88 -1.23
N GLU A 141 17.04 -10.53 -1.34
CA GLU A 141 17.47 -9.19 -1.73
C GLU A 141 17.30 -8.90 -3.22
N ASP A 142 17.47 -9.92 -4.06
CA ASP A 142 17.30 -9.81 -5.51
C ASP A 142 15.81 -9.66 -5.84
N VAL A 143 14.97 -10.47 -5.20
CA VAL A 143 13.51 -10.33 -5.32
C VAL A 143 13.04 -8.98 -4.78
N ARG A 144 13.61 -8.51 -3.66
CA ARG A 144 13.30 -7.18 -3.12
C ARG A 144 13.74 -6.06 -4.06
N SER A 145 14.85 -6.24 -4.78
CA SER A 145 15.34 -5.26 -5.75
C SER A 145 14.49 -5.19 -7.02
N LEU A 146 13.90 -6.31 -7.45
CA LEU A 146 13.12 -6.39 -8.70
C LEU A 146 11.65 -5.98 -8.54
N ARG A 147 11.12 -6.01 -7.31
CA ARG A 147 9.73 -5.63 -6.98
C ARG A 147 9.55 -4.13 -6.88
#